data_AF-A0A225UNK7-F1
#
_entry.id   AF-A0A225UNK7-F1
#
_cell.length_a   1.000
_cell.length_b   1.000
_cell.length_c   1.000
_cell.angle_alpha   90.00
_cell.angle_beta   90.00
_cell.angle_gamma   90.00
#
_symmetry.space_group_name_H-M   'P 1'
#
loop_
_entity.id
_entity.type
_entity.pdbx_description
1 polymer ?
#
loop_
_entity_poly.entity_id
_entity_poly.type
_entity_poly.pdbx_seq_one_letter_code
_entity_poly.pdbx_strand_id
1 'polypeptide(L)'
;MKIHGYSEFDIFANPAVVQNNVRVLYNGYAIFTEGNTDFKYLLVNGAVLETNTGSGGNTTVRCFHTDTFQFDDILHALNDATPIPSASVGTVAVDCPSKHLFKTSFSGAKFAICASGKLGFTAYSSDMTIAVEYLNGPINISMPLSDNTKACADMATSVLMTPTGATLLTGISSYSHSRKLKAEGHMAMEASSCGVSPRLALTSF
;
A
#
# COMPACT_ATOMS: atom_id res chain seq x y z
N MET A 1 0.92 -6.93 14.75
CA MET A 1 -0.17 -7.64 14.01
C MET A 1 0.45 -8.79 13.22
N LYS A 2 -0.27 -9.90 12.99
CA LYS A 2 0.20 -11.01 12.14
C LYS A 2 -0.95 -11.40 11.21
N ILE A 3 -0.65 -11.60 9.93
CA ILE A 3 -1.63 -12.13 8.95
C ILE A 3 -1.20 -13.55 8.66
N HIS A 4 -2.08 -14.53 8.92
CA HIS A 4 -1.73 -15.96 8.80
C HIS A 4 -0.46 -16.35 9.58
N GLY A 5 -0.19 -15.68 10.70
CA GLY A 5 1.03 -15.89 11.50
C GLY A 5 2.29 -15.18 10.99
N TYR A 6 2.25 -14.56 9.80
CA TYR A 6 3.34 -13.81 9.22
C TYR A 6 3.39 -12.37 9.73
N SER A 7 4.59 -11.92 10.11
CA SER A 7 4.92 -10.52 10.43
C SER A 7 5.67 -9.81 9.29
N GLU A 8 6.10 -10.56 8.29
CA GLU A 8 6.76 -10.09 7.07
C GLU A 8 6.11 -10.83 5.89
N PHE A 9 5.65 -10.07 4.90
CA PHE A 9 4.96 -10.61 3.73
C PHE A 9 5.02 -9.60 2.58
N ASP A 10 4.87 -10.12 1.37
CA ASP A 10 4.85 -9.33 0.14
C ASP A 10 3.41 -9.08 -0.33
N ILE A 11 3.14 -7.84 -0.71
CA ILE A 11 1.94 -7.47 -1.48
C ILE A 11 2.39 -7.02 -2.86
N PHE A 12 1.76 -7.55 -3.90
CA PHE A 12 2.00 -7.15 -5.28
C PHE A 12 0.82 -6.33 -5.79
N ALA A 13 1.06 -5.17 -6.39
CA ALA A 13 -0.02 -4.36 -6.92
C ALA A 13 0.33 -3.58 -8.20
N ASN A 14 -0.64 -3.53 -9.10
CA ASN A 14 -0.63 -2.73 -10.31
C ASN A 14 -1.66 -1.61 -10.23
N PRO A 15 -1.31 -0.38 -10.61
CA PRO A 15 -2.32 0.64 -10.81
C PRO A 15 -3.17 0.31 -12.04
N ALA A 16 -4.48 0.24 -11.86
CA ALA A 16 -5.49 0.28 -12.90
C ALA A 16 -5.94 1.74 -13.08
N VAL A 17 -5.43 2.42 -14.10
CA VAL A 17 -5.89 3.77 -14.45
C VAL A 17 -7.23 3.67 -15.13
N VAL A 18 -8.24 4.30 -14.54
CA VAL A 18 -9.63 4.19 -15.02
C VAL A 18 -10.01 5.39 -15.90
N GLN A 19 -9.50 6.60 -15.62
CA GLN A 19 -9.95 7.82 -16.32
C GLN A 19 -8.90 8.95 -16.35
N ASN A 20 -8.70 9.54 -17.54
CA ASN A 20 -7.89 10.74 -17.81
C ASN A 20 -6.44 10.74 -17.25
N ASN A 21 -5.88 9.57 -16.92
CA ASN A 21 -4.57 9.42 -16.27
C ASN A 21 -4.43 10.08 -14.88
N VAL A 22 -5.52 10.40 -14.20
CA VAL A 22 -5.47 11.01 -12.84
C VAL A 22 -6.25 10.22 -11.80
N ARG A 23 -7.16 9.34 -12.22
CA ARG A 23 -7.89 8.44 -11.31
C ARG A 23 -7.25 7.05 -11.31
N VAL A 24 -6.84 6.61 -10.13
CA VAL A 24 -6.16 5.33 -9.90
C VAL A 24 -7.06 4.43 -9.07
N LEU A 25 -7.19 3.18 -9.52
CA LEU A 25 -7.62 2.04 -8.72
C LEU A 25 -6.41 1.08 -8.65
N TYR A 26 -6.32 0.24 -7.63
CA TYR A 26 -5.29 -0.80 -7.61
C TYR A 26 -5.89 -2.16 -7.89
N ASN A 27 -5.17 -2.95 -8.68
CA ASN A 27 -5.30 -4.40 -8.69
C ASN A 27 -4.13 -4.95 -7.89
N GLY A 28 -4.36 -5.89 -7.00
CA GLY A 28 -3.33 -6.39 -6.11
C GLY A 28 -3.59 -7.81 -5.65
N TYR A 29 -2.55 -8.47 -5.15
CA TYR A 29 -2.70 -9.69 -4.39
C TYR A 29 -1.63 -9.86 -3.33
N ALA A 30 -1.96 -10.67 -2.32
CA ALA A 30 -1.03 -11.18 -1.32
C ALA A 30 -1.29 -12.68 -1.16
N ILE A 31 -0.23 -13.46 -0.92
CA ILE A 31 -0.31 -14.91 -0.72
C ILE A 31 0.26 -15.26 0.65
N PHE A 32 -0.44 -16.10 1.38
CA PHE A 32 -0.05 -16.63 2.68
C PHE A 32 -0.24 -18.15 2.68
N THR A 33 0.72 -18.89 3.19
CA THR A 33 0.63 -20.36 3.25
C THR A 33 0.42 -20.80 4.70
N GLU A 34 -0.67 -21.51 4.98
CA GLU A 34 -0.93 -22.11 6.28
C GLU A 34 -1.00 -23.64 6.15
N GLY A 35 0.00 -24.32 6.69
CA GLY A 35 0.15 -25.77 6.52
C GLY A 35 0.32 -26.14 5.03
N ASN A 36 -0.69 -26.81 4.47
CA ASN A 36 -0.73 -27.24 3.06
C ASN A 36 -1.77 -26.46 2.23
N THR A 37 -2.20 -25.30 2.71
CA THR A 37 -3.20 -24.45 2.04
C THR A 37 -2.62 -23.09 1.73
N ASP A 38 -2.72 -22.68 0.48
CA ASP A 38 -2.37 -21.32 0.06
C ASP A 38 -3.61 -20.43 0.07
N PHE A 39 -3.57 -19.40 0.91
CA PHE A 39 -4.55 -18.32 0.96
C PHE A 39 -4.05 -17.16 0.12
N LYS A 40 -4.82 -16.79 -0.90
CA LYS A 40 -4.55 -15.64 -1.75
C LYS A 40 -5.67 -14.62 -1.63
N TYR A 41 -5.32 -13.42 -1.22
CA TYR A 41 -6.19 -12.25 -1.21
C TYR A 41 -5.99 -11.51 -2.51
N LEU A 42 -7.06 -11.18 -3.21
CA LEU A 42 -7.02 -10.42 -4.47
C LEU A 42 -7.91 -9.19 -4.37
N LEU A 43 -7.42 -8.08 -4.92
CA LEU A 43 -8.19 -6.92 -5.29
C LEU A 43 -8.13 -6.82 -6.82
N VAL A 44 -9.24 -6.97 -7.52
CA VAL A 44 -9.28 -6.87 -8.99
C VAL A 44 -10.50 -6.06 -9.42
N ASN A 45 -10.25 -4.94 -10.09
CA ASN A 45 -11.25 -4.00 -10.58
C ASN A 45 -12.26 -3.57 -9.50
N GLY A 46 -11.79 -3.47 -8.25
CA GLY A 46 -12.63 -3.07 -7.12
C GLY A 46 -13.28 -4.22 -6.38
N ALA A 47 -13.28 -5.44 -6.92
CA ALA A 47 -13.73 -6.64 -6.21
C ALA A 47 -12.63 -7.18 -5.30
N VAL A 48 -12.98 -7.49 -4.04
CA VAL A 48 -12.07 -8.14 -3.08
C VAL A 48 -12.45 -9.61 -2.94
N LEU A 49 -11.48 -10.50 -3.16
CA LEU A 49 -11.67 -11.93 -3.13
C LEU A 49 -10.62 -12.60 -2.24
N GLU A 50 -11.05 -13.66 -1.57
CA GLU A 50 -10.15 -14.64 -0.97
C GLU A 50 -10.27 -15.94 -1.77
N THR A 51 -9.13 -16.51 -2.13
CA THR A 51 -9.05 -17.87 -2.64
C THR A 51 -8.18 -18.72 -1.77
N ASN A 52 -8.63 -19.92 -1.43
CA ASN A 52 -7.83 -20.90 -0.72
C ASN A 52 -7.67 -22.14 -1.61
N THR A 53 -6.42 -22.57 -1.81
CA THR A 53 -6.07 -23.74 -2.62
C THR A 53 -5.42 -24.78 -1.73
N GLY A 54 -6.11 -25.90 -1.53
CA GLY A 54 -5.57 -27.04 -0.78
C GLY A 54 -4.71 -27.96 -1.65
N SER A 55 -4.04 -28.92 -1.02
CA SER A 55 -3.14 -29.89 -1.67
C SER A 55 -3.78 -30.77 -2.76
N GLY A 56 -5.11 -30.85 -2.83
CA GLY A 56 -5.85 -31.52 -3.90
C GLY A 56 -6.14 -30.65 -5.14
N GLY A 57 -5.67 -29.40 -5.17
CA GLY A 57 -5.90 -28.46 -6.29
C GLY A 57 -7.29 -27.83 -6.33
N ASN A 58 -8.17 -28.18 -5.39
CA ASN A 58 -9.48 -27.56 -5.27
C ASN A 58 -9.32 -26.13 -4.72
N THR A 59 -9.69 -25.15 -5.55
CA THR A 59 -9.73 -23.74 -5.16
C THR A 59 -11.16 -23.33 -4.83
N THR A 60 -11.37 -22.79 -3.63
CA THR A 60 -12.63 -22.10 -3.31
C THR A 60 -12.45 -20.59 -3.39
N VAL A 61 -13.48 -19.90 -3.85
CA VAL A 61 -13.51 -18.43 -3.99
C VAL A 61 -14.58 -17.88 -3.07
N ARG A 62 -14.24 -16.86 -2.29
CA ARG A 62 -15.16 -16.13 -1.40
C ARG A 62 -15.02 -14.63 -1.64
N CYS A 63 -16.15 -13.92 -1.68
CA CYS A 63 -16.13 -12.46 -1.66
C CYS A 63 -15.76 -12.00 -0.26
N PHE A 64 -14.86 -11.02 -0.19
CA PHE A 64 -14.47 -10.41 1.07
C PHE A 64 -15.08 -9.01 1.13
N HIS A 65 -15.79 -8.67 2.21
CA HIS A 65 -16.40 -7.34 2.34
C HIS A 65 -15.35 -6.28 2.72
N THR A 66 -15.38 -5.13 2.05
CA THR A 66 -14.39 -4.03 2.20
C THR A 66 -14.40 -3.33 3.55
N ASP A 67 -15.43 -3.54 4.37
CA ASP A 67 -15.51 -3.05 5.75
C ASP A 67 -14.27 -3.46 6.58
N THR A 68 -13.60 -4.53 6.17
CA THR A 68 -12.42 -5.10 6.85
C THR A 68 -11.09 -4.66 6.22
N PHE A 69 -11.08 -4.21 4.96
CA PHE A 69 -9.85 -3.81 4.25
C PHE A 69 -10.09 -2.55 3.40
N GLN A 70 -9.69 -1.41 3.95
CA GLN A 70 -9.77 -0.10 3.30
C GLN A 70 -8.56 0.10 2.38
N PHE A 71 -8.49 -0.62 1.26
CA PHE A 71 -7.40 -0.45 0.28
C PHE A 71 -7.38 0.96 -0.32
N ASP A 72 -8.56 1.56 -0.51
CA ASP A 72 -8.70 2.94 -1.00
C ASP A 72 -8.06 3.96 -0.04
N ASP A 73 -8.01 3.67 1.27
CA ASP A 73 -7.36 4.54 2.25
C ASP A 73 -5.86 4.70 2.01
N ILE A 74 -5.20 3.74 1.35
CA ILE A 74 -3.78 3.87 1.00
C ILE A 74 -3.61 4.99 -0.02
N LEU A 75 -4.48 5.03 -1.04
CA LEU A 75 -4.46 6.10 -2.05
C LEU A 75 -4.76 7.47 -1.42
N HIS A 76 -5.72 7.51 -0.49
CA HIS A 76 -6.01 8.71 0.28
C HIS A 76 -4.82 9.14 1.15
N ALA A 77 -4.17 8.22 1.86
CA ALA A 77 -2.98 8.51 2.66
C ALA A 77 -1.84 9.06 1.79
N LEU A 78 -1.62 8.53 0.59
CA LEU A 78 -0.60 9.07 -0.32
C LEU A 78 -0.97 10.46 -0.84
N ASN A 79 -2.26 10.75 -1.03
CA ASN A 79 -2.75 12.09 -1.38
C ASN A 79 -2.59 13.12 -0.26
N ASP A 80 -2.80 12.68 0.98
CA ASP A 80 -2.69 13.52 2.16
C ASP A 80 -1.24 13.70 2.63
N ALA A 81 -0.29 13.07 1.94
CA ALA A 81 1.12 13.18 2.24
C ALA A 81 1.59 14.65 2.12
N THR A 82 2.06 15.19 3.24
CA THR A 82 2.59 16.55 3.33
C THR A 82 4.06 16.49 3.72
N PRO A 83 4.93 17.38 3.19
CA PRO A 83 6.33 17.39 3.59
C PRO A 83 6.50 17.58 5.11
N ILE A 84 7.63 17.13 5.64
CA ILE A 84 8.07 17.44 7.01
C ILE A 84 9.60 17.50 7.05
N PRO A 85 10.19 18.27 7.97
CA PRO A 85 11.65 18.36 8.08
C PRO A 85 12.29 17.16 8.76
N SER A 86 11.56 16.45 9.64
CA SER A 86 12.07 15.30 10.39
C SER A 86 10.94 14.50 11.07
N ALA A 87 11.21 13.22 11.35
CA ALA A 87 10.33 12.34 12.10
C ALA A 87 11.12 11.41 13.04
N SER A 88 10.44 10.81 14.02
CA SER A 88 10.99 9.78 14.91
C SER A 88 9.95 8.73 15.27
N VAL A 89 10.41 7.51 15.55
CA VAL A 89 9.65 6.43 16.18
C VAL A 89 10.29 6.12 17.53
N GLY A 90 9.56 6.41 18.61
CA GLY A 90 10.11 6.48 19.96
C GLY A 90 11.26 7.47 20.03
N THR A 91 12.42 7.01 20.49
CA THR A 91 13.65 7.81 20.57
C THR A 91 14.51 7.74 19.31
N VAL A 92 14.09 7.00 18.29
CA VAL A 92 14.87 6.74 17.07
C VAL A 92 14.43 7.70 15.97
N ALA A 93 15.35 8.52 15.47
CA ALA A 93 15.08 9.38 14.33
C ALA A 93 14.89 8.54 13.05
N VAL A 94 13.91 8.93 12.23
CA VAL A 94 13.75 8.37 10.88
C VAL A 94 14.86 8.93 10.00
N ASP A 95 15.79 8.08 9.59
CA ASP A 95 16.82 8.46 8.62
C ASP A 95 16.23 8.46 7.21
N CYS A 96 16.35 9.61 6.54
CA CYS A 96 15.88 9.79 5.18
C CYS A 96 16.93 10.50 4.32
N PRO A 97 17.89 9.76 3.74
CA PRO A 97 19.02 10.34 3.00
C PRO A 97 18.62 11.22 1.82
N SER A 98 17.47 10.92 1.19
CA SER A 98 16.94 11.70 0.06
C SER A 98 16.43 13.08 0.46
N LYS A 99 16.17 13.30 1.76
CA LYS A 99 15.52 14.50 2.33
C LYS A 99 14.10 14.73 1.80
N HIS A 100 13.52 13.75 1.11
CA HIS A 100 12.13 13.77 0.67
C HIS A 100 11.27 13.03 1.70
N LEU A 101 11.07 13.68 2.85
CA LEU A 101 10.31 13.16 3.97
C LEU A 101 8.92 13.77 4.01
N PHE A 102 7.91 12.92 4.15
CA PHE A 102 6.50 13.32 4.23
C PHE A 102 5.84 12.69 5.46
N LYS A 103 4.80 13.33 5.98
CA LYS A 103 3.87 12.73 6.93
C LYS A 103 2.55 12.41 6.25
N THR A 104 1.94 11.33 6.68
CA THR A 104 0.55 11.00 6.36
C THR A 104 -0.09 10.21 7.51
N SER A 105 -1.34 9.81 7.35
CA SER A 105 -2.03 8.89 8.23
C SER A 105 -2.82 7.86 7.44
N PHE A 106 -2.83 6.62 7.91
CA PHE A 106 -3.55 5.50 7.31
C PHE A 106 -4.17 4.66 8.43
N SER A 107 -5.47 4.39 8.35
CA SER A 107 -6.23 3.65 9.37
C SER A 107 -6.01 4.18 10.81
N GLY A 108 -5.91 5.51 10.95
CA GLY A 108 -5.66 6.19 12.24
C GLY A 108 -4.21 6.17 12.73
N ALA A 109 -3.32 5.39 12.10
CA ALA A 109 -1.89 5.37 12.41
C ALA A 109 -1.14 6.45 11.62
N LYS A 110 -0.13 7.06 12.24
CA LYS A 110 0.75 8.06 11.59
C LYS A 110 1.88 7.35 10.86
N PHE A 111 2.26 7.88 9.70
CA PHE A 111 3.37 7.38 8.91
C PHE A 111 4.30 8.50 8.48
N ALA A 112 5.61 8.26 8.60
CA ALA A 112 6.66 9.04 7.97
C ALA A 112 7.10 8.33 6.68
N ILE A 113 6.92 8.96 5.52
CA ILE A 113 7.33 8.41 4.23
C ILE A 113 8.66 9.03 3.82
N CYS A 114 9.69 8.20 3.68
CA CYS A 114 10.95 8.58 3.05
C CYS A 114 10.96 8.12 1.58
N ALA A 115 10.83 9.06 0.65
CA ALA A 115 10.79 8.77 -0.78
C ALA A 115 12.19 8.70 -1.39
N SER A 116 12.45 7.68 -2.21
CA SER A 116 13.76 7.40 -2.84
C SER A 116 13.70 7.45 -4.37
N GLY A 117 12.74 8.21 -4.93
CA GLY A 117 12.56 8.34 -6.38
C GLY A 117 12.21 7.00 -7.01
N LYS A 118 12.93 6.59 -8.07
CA LYS A 118 12.67 5.33 -8.78
C LYS A 118 12.94 4.05 -7.97
N LEU A 119 13.61 4.15 -6.83
CA LEU A 119 13.83 3.02 -5.93
C LEU A 119 12.62 2.70 -5.05
N GLY A 120 11.57 3.54 -5.08
CA GLY A 120 10.41 3.39 -4.21
C GLY A 120 10.45 4.33 -3.01
N PHE A 121 9.88 3.89 -1.89
CA PHE A 121 9.86 4.65 -0.64
C PHE A 121 9.74 3.71 0.56
N THR A 122 10.03 4.22 1.76
CA THR A 122 9.77 3.50 3.00
C THR A 122 8.84 4.32 3.88
N ALA A 123 7.74 3.72 4.34
CA ALA A 123 6.81 4.32 5.27
C ALA A 123 7.03 3.74 6.67
N TYR A 124 7.39 4.60 7.63
CA TYR A 124 7.68 4.24 9.01
C TYR A 124 6.51 4.63 9.92
N SER A 125 6.09 3.71 10.77
CA SER A 125 5.10 3.93 11.83
C SER A 125 5.55 3.25 13.13
N SER A 126 4.80 3.46 14.21
CA SER A 126 5.03 2.83 15.52
C SER A 126 5.01 1.31 15.44
N ASP A 127 4.06 0.76 14.71
CA ASP A 127 3.74 -0.68 14.68
C ASP A 127 4.10 -1.34 13.36
N MET A 128 4.45 -0.55 12.34
CA MET A 128 4.59 -1.05 10.98
C MET A 128 5.64 -0.27 10.19
N THR A 129 6.50 -0.99 9.47
CA THR A 129 7.37 -0.40 8.44
C THR A 129 7.05 -1.01 7.09
N ILE A 130 6.66 -0.18 6.12
CA ILE A 130 6.30 -0.60 4.77
C ILE A 130 7.42 -0.20 3.83
N ALA A 131 8.12 -1.18 3.26
CA ALA A 131 9.07 -0.92 2.19
C ALA A 131 8.34 -1.04 0.85
N VAL A 132 8.35 0.02 0.05
CA VAL A 132 7.78 0.06 -1.28
C VAL A 132 8.87 0.01 -2.33
N GLU A 133 8.76 -0.92 -3.26
CA GLU A 133 9.66 -1.05 -4.41
C GLU A 133 8.87 -0.89 -5.71
N TYR A 134 9.44 -0.22 -6.72
CA TYR A 134 8.85 -0.13 -8.05
C TYR A 134 9.43 -1.17 -9.00
N LEU A 135 8.57 -2.03 -9.54
CA LEU A 135 8.96 -3.06 -10.50
C LEU A 135 9.01 -2.51 -11.93
N ASN A 136 9.86 -3.11 -12.76
CA ASN A 136 10.12 -2.69 -14.15
C ASN A 136 8.96 -2.92 -15.14
N GLY A 137 7.84 -3.48 -14.68
CA GLY A 137 6.66 -3.73 -15.50
C GLY A 137 5.49 -4.27 -14.68
N PRO A 138 4.27 -4.27 -15.26
CA PRO A 138 3.06 -4.73 -14.60
C PRO A 138 3.12 -6.24 -14.33
N ILE A 139 2.56 -6.67 -13.19
CA ILE A 139 2.41 -8.09 -12.86
C ILE A 139 1.08 -8.61 -13.43
N ASN A 140 1.02 -9.86 -13.86
CA ASN A 140 -0.26 -10.44 -14.27
C ASN A 140 -1.15 -10.70 -13.04
N ILE A 141 -2.18 -9.85 -12.87
CA ILE A 141 -3.22 -9.99 -11.84
C ILE A 141 -4.54 -10.22 -12.56
N SER A 142 -5.03 -11.45 -12.49
CA SER A 142 -6.29 -11.85 -13.11
C SER A 142 -7.28 -12.40 -12.08
N MET A 143 -8.55 -12.13 -12.32
CA MET A 143 -9.63 -12.64 -11.48
C MET A 143 -9.87 -14.13 -11.78
N PRO A 144 -10.02 -14.99 -10.77
CA PRO A 144 -10.35 -16.40 -11.00
C PRO A 144 -11.73 -16.53 -11.64
N LEU A 145 -11.83 -17.31 -12.71
CA LEU A 145 -13.10 -17.60 -13.40
C LEU A 145 -13.93 -18.56 -12.54
N SER A 146 -14.92 -18.03 -11.81
CA SER A 146 -15.93 -18.82 -11.10
C SER A 146 -17.27 -18.09 -11.09
N ASP A 147 -18.38 -18.83 -11.00
CA ASP A 147 -19.72 -18.23 -10.93
C ASP A 147 -19.89 -17.33 -9.69
N ASN A 148 -19.20 -17.67 -8.60
CA ASN A 148 -19.19 -16.90 -7.36
C ASN A 148 -18.44 -15.57 -7.51
N THR A 149 -17.52 -15.47 -8.47
CA THR A 149 -16.72 -14.26 -8.70
C THR A 149 -17.59 -13.11 -9.22
N LYS A 150 -18.65 -13.40 -9.99
CA LYS A 150 -19.59 -12.38 -10.50
C LYS A 150 -20.44 -11.74 -9.39
N ALA A 151 -20.55 -12.38 -8.24
CA ALA A 151 -21.29 -11.87 -7.09
C ALA A 151 -20.45 -10.89 -6.25
N CYS A 152 -19.13 -10.85 -6.43
CA CYS A 152 -18.24 -9.90 -5.76
C CYS A 152 -18.26 -8.58 -6.56
N ALA A 153 -19.20 -7.70 -6.25
CA ALA A 153 -19.35 -6.40 -6.91
C ALA A 153 -18.23 -5.40 -6.53
N ASP A 154 -18.12 -4.32 -7.31
CA ASP A 154 -17.12 -3.25 -7.20
C ASP A 154 -17.18 -2.54 -5.83
N MET A 155 -16.36 -2.99 -4.88
CA MET A 155 -16.33 -2.46 -3.52
C MET A 155 -15.29 -1.36 -3.30
N ALA A 156 -14.30 -1.24 -4.18
CA ALA A 156 -13.30 -0.18 -4.15
C ALA A 156 -13.48 0.79 -5.33
N THR A 157 -13.24 2.07 -5.07
CA THR A 157 -13.50 3.18 -5.98
C THR A 157 -12.22 3.87 -6.43
N SER A 158 -12.19 4.34 -7.67
CA SER A 158 -11.00 5.06 -8.17
C SER A 158 -10.80 6.39 -7.44
N VAL A 159 -9.57 6.65 -6.98
CA VAL A 159 -9.19 7.87 -6.26
C VAL A 159 -8.49 8.84 -7.21
N LEU A 160 -8.88 10.12 -7.15
CA LEU A 160 -8.19 11.18 -7.89
C LEU A 160 -6.87 11.51 -7.20
N MET A 161 -5.75 11.41 -7.91
CA MET A 161 -4.43 11.63 -7.33
C MET A 161 -4.03 13.11 -7.34
N THR A 162 -3.47 13.57 -6.22
CA THR A 162 -2.71 14.82 -6.11
C THR A 162 -1.34 14.65 -6.80
N PRO A 163 -0.64 15.74 -7.13
CA PRO A 163 0.71 15.64 -7.68
C PRO A 163 1.67 14.88 -6.76
N THR A 164 1.63 15.13 -5.44
CA THR A 164 2.46 14.41 -4.46
C THR A 164 2.12 12.92 -4.44
N GLY A 165 0.84 12.58 -4.34
CA GLY A 165 0.38 11.19 -4.36
C GLY A 165 0.81 10.48 -5.64
N ALA A 166 0.60 11.10 -6.80
CA ALA A 166 1.02 10.54 -8.09
C ALA A 166 2.55 10.33 -8.17
N THR A 167 3.36 11.26 -7.64
CA THR A 167 4.81 11.06 -7.57
C THR A 167 5.19 9.93 -6.62
N LEU A 168 4.54 9.81 -5.46
CA LEU A 168 4.74 8.71 -4.52
C LEU A 168 4.20 7.36 -5.01
N LEU A 169 3.34 7.33 -6.02
CA LEU A 169 2.90 6.07 -6.64
C LEU A 169 3.84 5.59 -7.74
N THR A 170 4.53 6.52 -8.40
CA THR A 170 5.24 6.25 -9.67
C THR A 170 6.75 6.36 -9.56
N GLY A 171 7.25 7.06 -8.54
CA GLY A 171 8.67 7.39 -8.41
C GLY A 171 9.20 8.38 -9.45
N ILE A 172 8.36 8.85 -10.37
CA ILE A 172 8.72 9.81 -11.42
C ILE A 172 8.64 11.21 -10.81
N SER A 173 9.80 11.74 -10.41
CA SER A 173 9.87 12.96 -9.64
C SER A 173 9.54 14.22 -10.44
N SER A 174 8.64 15.02 -9.86
CA SER A 174 8.73 16.49 -9.86
C SER A 174 8.32 16.96 -8.47
N TYR A 175 9.12 16.59 -7.46
CA TYR A 175 8.92 17.10 -6.10
C TYR A 175 9.23 18.60 -6.11
N SER A 176 8.21 19.43 -6.31
CA SER A 176 8.38 20.88 -6.19
C SER A 176 8.72 21.20 -4.73
N HIS A 177 9.93 21.70 -4.49
CA HIS A 177 10.28 22.37 -3.24
C HIS A 177 9.58 23.73 -3.16
N SER A 178 8.25 23.75 -3.23
CA SER A 178 7.49 24.95 -2.89
C SER A 178 7.64 25.15 -1.39
N ARG A 179 8.59 26.01 -1.03
CA ARG A 179 8.87 26.47 0.32
C ARG A 179 7.59 27.11 0.87
N LYS A 180 6.73 26.33 1.53
CA LYS A 180 5.55 26.87 2.21
C LYS A 180 6.06 27.66 3.41
N LEU A 181 5.64 28.92 3.52
CA LEU A 181 6.11 29.91 4.51
C LEU A 181 5.73 29.58 5.97
N LYS A 182 5.15 28.40 6.23
CA LYS A 182 4.79 27.92 7.58
C LYS A 182 5.80 26.86 7.99
N ALA A 183 6.41 27.02 9.16
CA ALA A 183 7.31 26.02 9.72
C ALA A 183 6.52 24.72 9.94
N GLU A 184 6.83 23.67 9.17
CA GLU A 184 6.35 22.32 9.45
C GLU A 184 7.16 21.74 10.61
N GLY A 185 6.47 21.15 11.58
CA GLY A 185 7.08 20.62 12.80
C GLY A 185 7.61 19.19 12.63
N HIS A 186 8.49 18.79 13.55
CA HIS A 186 8.91 17.41 13.73
C HIS A 186 7.69 16.50 13.99
N MET A 187 7.66 15.32 13.37
CA MET A 187 6.63 14.32 13.65
C MET A 187 7.19 13.21 14.55
N ALA A 188 6.79 13.21 15.83
CA ALA A 188 7.07 12.11 16.74
C ALA A 188 5.94 11.06 16.70
N MET A 189 6.33 9.79 16.66
CA MET A 189 5.47 8.62 16.80
C MET A 189 5.96 7.79 17.98
N GLU A 190 5.06 7.19 18.74
CA GLU A 190 5.44 6.35 19.89
C GLU A 190 6.11 5.06 19.43
N ALA A 191 6.99 4.48 20.25
CA ALA A 191 7.51 3.14 19.99
C ALA A 191 6.45 2.09 20.37
N SER A 192 6.29 1.05 19.55
CA SER A 192 5.49 -0.12 19.91
C SER A 192 6.37 -1.33 20.22
N SER A 193 5.84 -2.25 21.02
CA SER A 193 6.44 -3.58 21.23
C SER A 193 5.99 -4.62 20.19
N CYS A 194 5.17 -4.21 19.21
CA CYS A 194 4.43 -5.11 18.31
C CYS A 194 4.69 -4.75 16.83
N GLY A 195 5.94 -4.82 16.39
CA GLY A 195 6.34 -4.46 15.02
C GLY A 195 5.91 -5.47 13.94
N VAL A 196 5.52 -4.96 12.78
CA VAL A 196 5.25 -5.68 11.53
C VAL A 196 6.05 -5.01 10.40
N SER A 197 6.64 -5.78 9.50
CA SER A 197 7.49 -5.23 8.44
C SER A 197 7.12 -5.79 7.06
N PRO A 198 5.93 -5.46 6.52
CA PRO A 198 5.59 -5.90 5.19
C PRO A 198 6.39 -5.18 4.12
N ARG A 199 6.57 -5.87 3.00
CA ARG A 199 7.11 -5.31 1.78
C ARG A 199 5.98 -5.21 0.76
N LEU A 200 5.89 -4.08 0.09
CA LEU A 200 4.88 -3.78 -0.90
C LEU A 200 5.60 -3.55 -2.24
N ALA A 201 5.52 -4.52 -3.14
CA ALA A 201 6.02 -4.37 -4.49
C ALA A 201 4.93 -3.73 -5.35
N LEU A 202 5.11 -2.45 -5.67
CA LEU A 202 4.25 -1.74 -6.60
C LEU A 202 4.86 -1.82 -8.00
N THR A 203 4.04 -1.94 -9.03
CA THR A 203 4.50 -1.71 -10.40
C THR A 203 4.26 -0.25 -10.74
N SER A 204 5.28 0.49 -11.19
CA SER A 204 5.09 1.82 -11.75
C SER A 204 4.47 1.75 -13.15
N PHE A 205 3.86 2.85 -13.60
CA PHE A 205 3.39 3.00 -14.99
C PHE A 205 4.53 2.93 -16.01
#